data_AF-A0A950VXR6-F1
#
_entry.id   AF-A0A950VXR6-F1
#
_cell.length_a   1.000
_cell.length_b   1.000
_cell.length_c   1.000
_cell.angle_alpha   90.00
_cell.angle_beta   90.00
_cell.angle_gamma   90.00
#
_symmetry.space_group_name_H-M   'P 1'
#
loop_
_entity.id
_entity.type
_entity.pdbx_description
1 polymer ?
#
loop_
_entity_poly.entity_id
_entity_poly.type
_entity_poly.pdbx_seq_one_letter_code
_entity_poly.pdbx_strand_id
1 'polypeptide(L)'
;MSRLPVAAFAALVAATVAAFFVTQHLKVTTPLIAGIRAPNPEVINPRGGTSCAGVDYRVSEVSFYLLHRADDVDVYVTDQSGAVIRTLASGRHMRRGVRNPDGNFYWNGREDNGTLAPDGTYFIEVALIHQGRTVILSNAAGPLPVKVKTVPPRPVVESVSPHLIGRRGPSVTIHYFGNEDRGGTVEIYRTDLPGAPRLVKSFLTPWMGRTAVWDGKIRRRPAPAGIYLVGLNVTDAACNTGHFPPQMPPAPGSTPYAGVTMRYLAVQPPLEPVPAGTSASVYVDSRQRPYRWTLRRLGAGRPLASGRSNHVRLQVPLPAGRAGLYKLSVRAGSDATAVPLAASGPSDARALVVLPALTWQGLNPIDDTGDGMPSTLADGRPVALARPLADGLPAALADEGALLRFLDGSRRSYQLTTDLGLIEGVGPALAPHSTVVLAGSERWLPARTAAALRAFVAGGGHVLSLGIDSLRRGVTIRGGEALDPTGPARTDALSAQPGALVTHAADLIVVSQDRLGIFQGTSGALGGYRSYQPFTVVAPAQALSEAGATPTAPSIVGYRLGRGTVVDIGLPGFGASLAGNVDAHELLARIWKVLGA
;
A
#
# COMPACT_ATOMS: atom_id res chain seq x y z
N MET A 1 -64.94 -73.53 -35.03
CA MET A 1 -64.16 -72.38 -34.53
C MET A 1 -62.69 -72.62 -34.88
N SER A 2 -62.14 -71.77 -35.74
CA SER A 2 -60.86 -72.02 -36.43
C SER A 2 -59.69 -72.00 -35.45
N ARG A 3 -58.83 -73.03 -35.49
CA ARG A 3 -57.61 -73.15 -34.67
C ARG A 3 -56.43 -72.35 -35.23
N LEU A 4 -56.57 -71.76 -36.42
CA LEU A 4 -55.56 -70.96 -37.11
C LEU A 4 -55.22 -69.61 -36.42
N PRO A 5 -56.21 -68.81 -35.96
CA PRO A 5 -55.94 -67.50 -35.36
C PRO A 5 -55.24 -67.60 -34.01
N VAL A 6 -55.58 -68.62 -33.20
CA VAL A 6 -54.98 -68.86 -31.88
C VAL A 6 -53.52 -69.31 -32.02
N ALA A 7 -53.23 -70.18 -33.00
CA ALA A 7 -51.86 -70.61 -33.29
C ALA A 7 -51.00 -69.45 -33.82
N ALA A 8 -51.55 -68.61 -34.71
CA ALA A 8 -50.87 -67.43 -35.22
C ALA A 8 -50.58 -66.40 -34.11
N PHE A 9 -51.53 -66.18 -33.20
CA PHE A 9 -51.34 -65.30 -32.04
C PHE A 9 -50.28 -65.84 -31.08
N ALA A 10 -50.32 -67.13 -30.74
CA ALA A 10 -49.32 -67.75 -29.88
C ALA A 10 -47.91 -67.69 -30.49
N ALA A 11 -47.77 -67.92 -31.80
CA ALA A 11 -46.51 -67.77 -32.51
C ALA A 11 -46.01 -66.32 -32.50
N LEU A 12 -46.89 -65.33 -32.68
CA LEU A 12 -46.54 -63.92 -32.61
C LEU A 12 -46.09 -63.50 -31.20
N VAL A 13 -46.76 -63.98 -30.16
CA VAL A 13 -46.39 -63.73 -28.76
C VAL A 13 -45.03 -64.37 -28.44
N ALA A 14 -44.79 -65.61 -28.86
CA ALA A 14 -43.49 -66.26 -28.67
C ALA A 14 -42.37 -65.52 -29.42
N ALA A 15 -42.63 -65.06 -30.66
CA ALA A 15 -41.68 -64.29 -31.45
C ALA A 15 -41.39 -62.91 -30.83
N THR A 16 -42.39 -62.22 -30.31
CA THR A 16 -42.21 -60.91 -29.64
C THR A 16 -41.51 -61.03 -28.31
N VAL A 17 -41.79 -62.06 -27.52
CA VAL A 17 -41.04 -62.36 -26.29
C VAL A 17 -39.60 -62.74 -26.61
N ALA A 18 -39.35 -63.57 -27.62
CA ALA A 18 -38.00 -63.89 -28.07
C ALA A 18 -37.26 -62.64 -28.56
N ALA A 19 -37.91 -61.78 -29.35
CA ALA A 19 -37.36 -60.50 -29.78
C ALA A 19 -37.10 -59.56 -28.60
N PHE A 20 -37.96 -59.54 -27.59
CA PHE A 20 -37.74 -58.79 -26.34
C PHE A 20 -36.55 -59.34 -25.56
N PHE A 21 -36.42 -60.65 -25.38
CA PHE A 21 -35.26 -61.24 -24.71
C PHE A 21 -33.97 -61.05 -25.50
N VAL A 22 -33.99 -61.12 -26.82
CA VAL A 22 -32.82 -60.81 -27.67
C VAL A 22 -32.46 -59.33 -27.55
N THR A 23 -33.43 -58.43 -27.60
CA THR A 23 -33.17 -56.98 -27.46
C THR A 23 -32.74 -56.61 -26.04
N GLN A 24 -33.29 -57.23 -24.99
CA GLN A 24 -32.84 -57.07 -23.61
C GLN A 24 -31.46 -57.69 -23.40
N HIS A 25 -31.15 -58.87 -23.96
CA HIS A 25 -29.82 -59.46 -23.88
C HIS A 25 -28.78 -58.60 -24.61
N LEU A 26 -29.14 -58.02 -25.77
CA LEU A 26 -28.31 -57.04 -26.48
C LEU A 26 -28.11 -55.74 -25.69
N LYS A 27 -29.11 -55.30 -24.91
CA LYS A 27 -29.05 -54.13 -24.00
C LYS A 27 -28.31 -54.41 -22.69
N VAL A 28 -28.31 -55.66 -22.22
CA VAL A 28 -27.69 -56.15 -20.97
C VAL A 28 -26.36 -56.85 -21.25
N THR A 29 -25.71 -56.54 -22.37
CA THR A 29 -24.34 -57.01 -22.60
C THR A 29 -23.41 -56.32 -21.62
N THR A 30 -22.80 -57.13 -20.76
CA THR A 30 -21.74 -56.84 -19.80
C THR A 30 -20.79 -55.72 -20.23
N PRO A 31 -20.27 -54.88 -19.31
CA PRO A 31 -19.42 -53.74 -19.68
C PRO A 31 -18.26 -54.19 -20.58
N LEU A 32 -18.30 -53.77 -21.84
CA LEU A 32 -17.33 -54.13 -22.89
C LEU A 32 -15.96 -53.50 -22.66
N ILE A 33 -15.98 -52.32 -22.04
CA ILE A 33 -14.80 -51.58 -21.58
C ILE A 33 -14.71 -51.75 -20.06
N ALA A 34 -13.52 -52.04 -19.56
CA ALA A 34 -13.26 -52.23 -18.14
C ALA A 34 -11.99 -51.51 -17.68
N GLY A 35 -11.81 -51.49 -16.36
CA GLY A 35 -10.72 -50.76 -15.71
C GLY A 35 -10.69 -49.28 -16.04
N ILE A 36 -11.86 -48.70 -16.28
CA ILE A 36 -12.00 -47.27 -16.54
C ILE A 36 -11.47 -46.52 -15.33
N ARG A 37 -10.46 -45.67 -15.54
CA ARG A 37 -9.98 -44.73 -14.52
C ARG A 37 -10.58 -43.36 -14.81
N ALA A 38 -10.79 -42.58 -13.75
CA ALA A 38 -11.08 -41.17 -13.93
C ALA A 38 -9.93 -40.53 -14.75
N PRO A 39 -10.26 -39.64 -15.70
CA PRO A 39 -9.24 -38.88 -16.41
C PRO A 39 -8.30 -38.19 -15.44
N ASN A 40 -7.01 -38.21 -15.72
CA ASN A 40 -6.00 -37.67 -14.80
C ASN A 40 -5.12 -36.62 -15.48
N PRO A 41 -5.19 -35.34 -15.07
CA PRO A 41 -6.18 -34.77 -14.14
C PRO A 41 -7.58 -34.66 -14.78
N GLU A 42 -8.61 -34.63 -13.93
CA GLU A 42 -10.03 -34.46 -14.36
C GLU A 42 -10.33 -33.03 -14.85
N VAL A 43 -9.50 -32.06 -14.45
CA VAL A 43 -9.62 -30.66 -14.86
C VAL A 43 -8.26 -30.21 -15.40
N ILE A 44 -8.24 -29.62 -16.58
CA ILE A 44 -7.03 -29.17 -17.28
C ILE A 44 -7.05 -27.66 -17.57
N ASN A 45 -5.88 -27.04 -17.54
CA ASN A 45 -5.63 -25.73 -18.16
C ASN A 45 -4.68 -25.93 -19.37
N PRO A 46 -5.22 -26.16 -20.57
CA PRO A 46 -4.41 -26.38 -21.77
C PRO A 46 -3.70 -25.13 -22.30
N ARG A 47 -4.11 -23.92 -21.88
CA ARG A 47 -3.50 -22.64 -22.31
C ARG A 47 -2.26 -22.29 -21.49
N GLY A 48 -2.40 -22.32 -20.17
CA GLY A 48 -1.42 -21.79 -19.24
C GLY A 48 -1.13 -22.71 -18.06
N GLY A 49 -1.63 -23.94 -18.09
CA GLY A 49 -1.43 -24.92 -17.01
C GLY A 49 0.06 -25.16 -16.77
N THR A 50 0.39 -25.58 -15.55
CA THR A 50 1.73 -25.98 -15.15
C THR A 50 1.68 -27.32 -14.43
N SER A 51 2.83 -27.84 -14.04
CA SER A 51 2.89 -29.02 -13.19
C SER A 51 2.62 -28.63 -11.73
N CYS A 52 1.54 -29.13 -11.15
CA CYS A 52 1.23 -28.99 -9.73
C CYS A 52 1.32 -30.37 -9.06
N ALA A 53 2.01 -30.46 -7.92
CA ALA A 53 2.16 -31.71 -7.16
C ALA A 53 2.62 -32.92 -8.01
N GLY A 54 3.44 -32.68 -9.05
CA GLY A 54 3.95 -33.70 -9.95
C GLY A 54 3.00 -34.12 -11.10
N VAL A 55 1.84 -33.48 -11.25
CA VAL A 55 0.87 -33.73 -12.33
C VAL A 55 0.90 -32.59 -13.33
N ASP A 56 0.97 -32.88 -14.63
CA ASP A 56 0.86 -31.88 -15.71
C ASP A 56 -0.61 -31.57 -16.02
N TYR A 57 -1.04 -30.34 -15.78
CA TYR A 57 -2.42 -29.90 -16.00
C TYR A 57 -2.69 -29.41 -17.42
N ARG A 58 -1.73 -29.51 -18.35
CA ARG A 58 -1.94 -29.18 -19.76
C ARG A 58 -2.62 -30.30 -20.55
N VAL A 59 -2.57 -31.53 -20.04
CA VAL A 59 -3.01 -32.73 -20.73
C VAL A 59 -3.72 -33.64 -19.75
N SER A 60 -4.86 -34.21 -20.15
CA SER A 60 -5.55 -35.26 -19.40
C SER A 60 -5.23 -36.63 -20.00
N GLU A 61 -4.79 -37.57 -19.17
CA GLU A 61 -4.68 -38.97 -19.53
C GLU A 61 -6.02 -39.68 -19.35
N VAL A 62 -6.46 -40.35 -20.40
CA VAL A 62 -7.65 -41.19 -20.43
C VAL A 62 -7.19 -42.63 -20.63
N SER A 63 -7.62 -43.55 -19.76
CA SER A 63 -7.17 -44.93 -19.81
C SER A 63 -8.25 -45.97 -19.54
N PHE A 64 -8.33 -46.96 -20.42
CA PHE A 64 -9.25 -48.10 -20.34
C PHE A 64 -8.69 -49.34 -21.04
N TYR A 65 -9.34 -50.49 -20.90
CA TYR A 65 -9.05 -51.69 -21.70
C TYR A 65 -10.32 -52.43 -22.09
N LEU A 66 -10.24 -53.26 -23.13
CA LEU A 66 -11.37 -54.08 -23.60
C LEU A 66 -11.45 -55.38 -22.77
N LEU A 67 -12.61 -55.69 -22.18
CA LEU A 67 -12.74 -56.79 -21.21
C LEU A 67 -12.80 -58.18 -21.88
N HIS A 68 -13.58 -58.29 -22.94
CA HIS A 68 -14.01 -59.59 -23.47
C HIS A 68 -13.35 -59.98 -24.78
N ARG A 69 -13.03 -59.03 -25.67
CA ARG A 69 -12.48 -59.28 -27.01
C ARG A 69 -11.56 -58.13 -27.44
N ALA A 70 -10.69 -58.40 -28.40
CA ALA A 70 -9.94 -57.35 -29.10
C ALA A 70 -10.86 -56.62 -30.08
N ASP A 71 -10.57 -55.37 -30.38
CA ASP A 71 -11.28 -54.55 -31.36
C ASP A 71 -10.38 -53.43 -31.87
N ASP A 72 -10.79 -52.77 -32.95
CA ASP A 72 -10.24 -51.49 -33.37
C ASP A 72 -11.18 -50.40 -32.86
N VAL A 73 -10.61 -49.34 -32.27
CA VAL A 73 -11.38 -48.28 -31.64
C VAL A 73 -11.09 -46.92 -32.24
N ASP A 74 -12.14 -46.11 -32.36
CA ASP A 74 -12.00 -44.67 -32.44
C ASP A 74 -12.30 -44.06 -31.06
N VAL A 75 -11.52 -43.06 -30.68
CA VAL A 75 -11.68 -42.36 -29.40
C VAL A 75 -11.87 -40.89 -29.69
N TYR A 76 -13.02 -40.37 -29.27
CA TYR A 76 -13.48 -39.01 -29.50
C TYR A 76 -13.59 -38.25 -28.18
N VAL A 77 -13.38 -36.94 -28.24
CA VAL A 77 -13.82 -36.00 -27.21
C VAL A 77 -15.08 -35.33 -27.72
N THR A 78 -16.14 -35.36 -26.91
CA THR A 78 -17.42 -34.73 -27.22
C THR A 78 -17.73 -33.60 -26.23
N ASP A 79 -18.42 -32.57 -26.71
CA ASP A 79 -18.95 -31.51 -25.85
C ASP A 79 -20.28 -31.92 -25.18
N GLN A 80 -20.90 -31.00 -24.45
CA GLN A 80 -22.18 -31.26 -23.76
C GLN A 80 -23.36 -31.51 -24.70
N SER A 81 -23.27 -31.13 -25.98
CA SER A 81 -24.28 -31.40 -27.00
C SER A 81 -24.11 -32.78 -27.66
N GLY A 82 -22.99 -33.46 -27.39
CA GLY A 82 -22.60 -34.70 -28.05
C GLY A 82 -21.85 -34.48 -29.37
N ALA A 83 -21.47 -33.25 -29.70
CA ALA A 83 -20.68 -32.98 -30.89
C ALA A 83 -19.22 -33.42 -30.67
N VAL A 84 -18.67 -34.17 -31.62
CA VAL A 84 -17.25 -34.54 -31.62
C VAL A 84 -16.42 -33.30 -31.94
N ILE A 85 -15.57 -32.90 -31.00
CA ILE A 85 -14.67 -31.75 -31.15
C ILE A 85 -13.23 -32.15 -31.41
N ARG A 86 -12.87 -33.39 -31.06
CA ARG A 86 -11.50 -33.90 -31.19
C ARG A 86 -11.49 -35.41 -31.38
N THR A 87 -10.66 -35.87 -32.30
CA THR A 87 -10.30 -37.28 -32.45
C THR A 87 -8.96 -37.55 -31.75
N LEU A 88 -8.96 -38.42 -30.74
CA LEU A 88 -7.76 -38.84 -30.00
C LEU A 88 -7.08 -40.04 -30.65
N ALA A 89 -7.87 -40.92 -31.25
CA ALA A 89 -7.40 -42.08 -32.00
C ALA A 89 -8.42 -42.47 -33.05
N SER A 90 -7.95 -42.98 -34.18
CA SER A 90 -8.80 -43.62 -35.18
C SER A 90 -8.21 -44.97 -35.59
N GLY A 91 -9.05 -46.01 -35.66
CA GLY A 91 -8.66 -47.38 -36.02
C GLY A 91 -7.60 -47.99 -35.10
N ARG A 92 -7.57 -47.61 -33.81
CA ARG A 92 -6.56 -48.09 -32.85
C ARG A 92 -6.87 -49.52 -32.45
N HIS A 93 -6.02 -50.46 -32.87
CA HIS A 93 -6.13 -51.84 -32.40
C HIS A 93 -5.88 -51.95 -30.90
N MET A 94 -6.82 -52.56 -30.18
CA MET A 94 -6.73 -52.84 -28.75
C MET A 94 -6.91 -54.32 -28.47
N ARG A 95 -5.93 -54.92 -27.78
CA ARG A 95 -6.01 -56.32 -27.35
C ARG A 95 -6.89 -56.46 -26.11
N ARG A 96 -7.54 -57.61 -26.00
CA ARG A 96 -8.30 -57.99 -24.81
C ARG A 96 -7.44 -57.90 -23.56
N GLY A 97 -7.89 -57.17 -22.55
CA GLY A 97 -7.26 -57.06 -21.24
C GLY A 97 -5.97 -56.24 -21.20
N VAL A 98 -5.50 -55.69 -22.33
CA VAL A 98 -4.26 -54.92 -22.41
C VAL A 98 -4.57 -53.44 -22.26
N ARG A 99 -4.04 -52.82 -21.20
CA ARG A 99 -4.11 -51.36 -21.00
C ARG A 99 -2.90 -50.64 -21.57
N ASN A 100 -1.70 -51.08 -21.21
CA ASN A 100 -0.46 -50.49 -21.70
C ASN A 100 0.14 -51.46 -22.73
N PRO A 101 0.39 -51.04 -23.98
CA PRO A 101 0.33 -49.67 -24.53
C PRO A 101 -1.00 -49.30 -25.23
N ASP A 102 -1.97 -50.20 -25.25
CA ASP A 102 -3.09 -50.11 -26.20
C ASP A 102 -4.13 -49.03 -25.84
N GLY A 103 -4.37 -48.82 -24.55
CA GLY A 103 -5.52 -48.10 -24.00
C GLY A 103 -5.17 -46.86 -23.18
N ASN A 104 -4.07 -46.18 -23.51
CA ASN A 104 -3.74 -44.86 -22.96
C ASN A 104 -3.90 -43.81 -24.07
N PHE A 105 -4.71 -42.79 -23.79
CA PHE A 105 -4.99 -41.67 -24.69
C PHE A 105 -4.77 -40.36 -23.96
N TYR A 106 -4.40 -39.31 -24.69
CA TYR A 106 -4.06 -38.02 -24.10
C TYR A 106 -4.80 -36.92 -24.81
N TRP A 107 -5.52 -36.10 -24.05
CA TRP A 107 -6.16 -34.90 -24.59
C TRP A 107 -5.53 -33.64 -24.03
N ASN A 108 -5.01 -32.80 -24.91
CA ASN A 108 -4.35 -31.54 -24.58
C ASN A 108 -5.31 -30.33 -24.61
N GLY A 109 -6.61 -30.57 -24.53
CA GLY A 109 -7.63 -29.51 -24.53
C GLY A 109 -7.81 -28.79 -25.88
N ARG A 110 -7.34 -29.36 -27.00
CA ARG A 110 -7.51 -28.78 -28.34
C ARG A 110 -8.52 -29.55 -29.16
N GLU A 111 -9.19 -28.83 -30.04
CA GLU A 111 -10.08 -29.35 -31.07
C GLU A 111 -9.28 -29.92 -32.27
N ASP A 112 -9.95 -30.60 -33.21
CA ASP A 112 -9.33 -31.13 -34.43
C ASP A 112 -8.75 -30.02 -35.33
N ASN A 113 -9.39 -28.84 -35.35
CA ASN A 113 -8.89 -27.64 -36.06
C ASN A 113 -7.65 -27.00 -35.39
N GLY A 114 -7.17 -27.57 -34.28
CA GLY A 114 -6.02 -27.08 -33.52
C GLY A 114 -6.31 -25.91 -32.57
N THR A 115 -7.54 -25.37 -32.57
CA THR A 115 -7.95 -24.33 -31.63
C THR A 115 -8.12 -24.89 -30.22
N LEU A 116 -8.15 -24.00 -29.24
CA LEU A 116 -8.36 -24.37 -27.85
C LEU A 116 -9.85 -24.60 -27.60
N ALA A 117 -10.20 -25.76 -27.05
CA ALA A 117 -11.57 -26.02 -26.63
C ALA A 117 -11.97 -24.98 -25.56
N PRO A 118 -13.17 -24.37 -25.65
CA PRO A 118 -13.65 -23.43 -24.64
C PRO A 118 -13.69 -24.01 -23.21
N ASP A 119 -13.66 -23.15 -22.20
CA ASP A 119 -13.88 -23.58 -20.82
C ASP A 119 -15.24 -24.28 -20.72
N GLY A 120 -15.26 -25.52 -20.21
CA GLY A 120 -16.43 -26.39 -20.35
C GLY A 120 -16.19 -27.81 -19.84
N THR A 121 -17.24 -28.63 -19.94
CA THR A 121 -17.20 -30.05 -19.58
C THR A 121 -17.28 -30.90 -20.84
N TYR A 122 -16.37 -31.84 -20.99
CA TYR A 122 -16.22 -32.69 -22.16
C TYR A 122 -16.25 -34.15 -21.76
N PHE A 123 -16.71 -35.01 -22.66
CA PHE A 123 -16.85 -36.43 -22.44
C PHE A 123 -15.96 -37.20 -23.41
N ILE A 124 -15.57 -38.42 -23.02
CA ILE A 124 -14.84 -39.32 -23.90
C ILE A 124 -15.81 -40.34 -24.46
N GLU A 125 -15.89 -40.41 -25.77
CA GLU A 125 -16.73 -41.34 -26.51
C GLU A 125 -15.85 -42.33 -27.27
N VAL A 126 -16.15 -43.62 -27.14
CA VAL A 126 -15.35 -44.71 -27.72
C VAL A 126 -16.22 -45.52 -28.67
N ALA A 127 -15.89 -45.50 -29.96
CA ALA A 127 -16.52 -46.34 -30.97
C ALA A 127 -15.75 -47.66 -31.11
N LEU A 128 -16.45 -48.77 -30.93
CA LEU A 128 -15.96 -50.14 -31.11
C LEU A 128 -16.31 -50.58 -32.53
N ILE A 129 -15.35 -50.51 -33.44
CA ILE A 129 -15.59 -50.55 -34.90
C ILE A 129 -16.22 -51.88 -35.32
N HIS A 130 -15.65 -53.02 -34.92
CA HIS A 130 -16.18 -54.33 -35.33
C HIS A 130 -17.44 -54.74 -34.58
N GLN A 131 -17.79 -54.02 -33.52
CA GLN A 131 -18.99 -54.26 -32.74
C GLN A 131 -20.15 -53.33 -33.11
N GLY A 132 -19.89 -52.29 -33.92
CA GLY A 132 -20.91 -51.33 -34.37
C GLY A 132 -21.57 -50.58 -33.23
N ARG A 133 -20.80 -50.23 -32.18
CA ARG A 133 -21.33 -49.62 -30.94
C ARG A 133 -20.43 -48.49 -30.48
N THR A 134 -21.06 -47.49 -29.86
CA THR A 134 -20.37 -46.35 -29.29
C THR A 134 -20.78 -46.14 -27.83
N VAL A 135 -19.81 -45.88 -26.97
CA VAL A 135 -20.02 -45.76 -25.52
C VAL A 135 -19.34 -44.53 -24.95
N ILE A 136 -20.03 -43.83 -24.06
CA ILE A 136 -19.42 -42.77 -23.26
C ILE A 136 -18.69 -43.40 -22.07
N LEU A 137 -17.45 -42.98 -21.87
CA LEU A 137 -16.63 -43.44 -20.75
C LEU A 137 -17.31 -43.06 -19.42
N SER A 138 -17.72 -44.08 -18.67
CA SER A 138 -18.53 -43.94 -17.46
C SER A 138 -18.19 -45.04 -16.45
N ASN A 139 -18.50 -44.81 -15.18
CA ASN A 139 -18.41 -45.81 -14.12
C ASN A 139 -19.75 -45.92 -13.36
N ALA A 140 -19.75 -46.62 -12.23
CA ALA A 140 -20.96 -46.81 -11.41
C ALA A 140 -21.60 -45.49 -10.91
N ALA A 141 -20.85 -44.38 -10.88
CA ALA A 141 -21.32 -43.05 -10.48
C ALA A 141 -21.78 -42.18 -11.67
N GLY A 142 -21.60 -42.64 -12.92
CA GLY A 142 -21.99 -41.91 -14.13
C GLY A 142 -20.82 -41.62 -15.08
N PRO A 143 -21.02 -40.71 -16.07
CA PRO A 143 -19.99 -40.29 -17.00
C PRO A 143 -18.75 -39.70 -16.30
N LEU A 144 -17.58 -39.91 -16.90
CA LEU A 144 -16.30 -39.40 -16.40
C LEU A 144 -15.80 -38.25 -17.29
N PRO A 145 -16.16 -37.00 -16.98
CA PRO A 145 -15.80 -35.88 -17.83
C PRO A 145 -14.35 -35.43 -17.64
N VAL A 146 -13.83 -34.76 -18.65
CA VAL A 146 -12.67 -33.86 -18.54
C VAL A 146 -13.18 -32.42 -18.59
N LYS A 147 -12.78 -31.59 -17.64
CA LYS A 147 -13.14 -30.16 -17.62
C LYS A 147 -11.98 -29.31 -18.11
N VAL A 148 -12.25 -28.41 -19.06
CA VAL A 148 -11.30 -27.35 -19.44
C VAL A 148 -11.61 -26.13 -18.59
N LYS A 149 -10.61 -25.63 -17.86
CA LYS A 149 -10.71 -24.42 -17.04
C LYS A 149 -9.42 -23.60 -17.15
N THR A 150 -9.51 -22.46 -17.83
CA THR A 150 -8.33 -21.62 -18.13
C THR A 150 -8.30 -20.32 -17.33
N VAL A 151 -9.39 -19.97 -16.66
CA VAL A 151 -9.51 -18.74 -15.86
C VAL A 151 -9.09 -19.00 -14.40
N PRO A 152 -8.09 -18.28 -13.87
CA PRO A 152 -7.72 -18.36 -12.45
C PRO A 152 -8.83 -17.88 -11.51
N PRO A 153 -8.89 -18.43 -10.29
CA PRO A 153 -9.82 -17.94 -9.27
C PRO A 153 -9.51 -16.47 -8.93
N ARG A 154 -10.52 -15.76 -8.42
CA ARG A 154 -10.38 -14.37 -7.96
C ARG A 154 -10.63 -14.32 -6.45
N PRO A 155 -9.67 -14.76 -5.62
CA PRO A 155 -9.84 -14.71 -4.18
C PRO A 155 -9.94 -13.26 -3.71
N VAL A 156 -10.63 -13.04 -2.59
CA VAL A 156 -10.69 -11.74 -1.91
C VAL A 156 -10.58 -11.95 -0.41
N VAL A 157 -9.86 -11.07 0.27
CA VAL A 157 -9.98 -10.91 1.73
C VAL A 157 -11.09 -9.89 1.98
N GLU A 158 -12.17 -10.34 2.59
CA GLU A 158 -13.36 -9.52 2.82
C GLU A 158 -13.21 -8.64 4.07
N SER A 159 -12.65 -9.21 5.13
CA SER A 159 -12.40 -8.47 6.36
C SER A 159 -11.32 -9.11 7.21
N VAL A 160 -10.64 -8.25 7.97
CA VAL A 160 -9.61 -8.63 8.94
C VAL A 160 -9.97 -7.98 10.28
N SER A 161 -10.10 -8.82 11.32
CA SER A 161 -10.55 -8.35 12.62
C SER A 161 -9.81 -9.04 13.79
N PRO A 162 -9.34 -8.29 14.79
CA PRO A 162 -9.31 -6.81 14.82
C PRO A 162 -8.22 -6.24 13.91
N HIS A 163 -8.48 -5.04 13.35
CA HIS A 163 -7.54 -4.30 12.50
C HIS A 163 -6.36 -3.67 13.28
N LEU A 164 -6.42 -3.65 14.61
CA LEU A 164 -5.40 -3.06 15.48
C LEU A 164 -5.10 -3.99 16.65
N ILE A 165 -3.85 -4.45 16.77
CA ILE A 165 -3.42 -5.33 17.87
C ILE A 165 -2.14 -4.85 18.56
N GLY A 166 -2.05 -5.16 19.85
CA GLY A 166 -0.86 -4.93 20.67
C GLY A 166 0.03 -6.17 20.80
N ARG A 167 1.10 -6.06 21.59
CA ARG A 167 2.10 -7.14 21.78
C ARG A 167 1.53 -8.44 22.34
N ARG A 168 0.44 -8.33 23.11
CA ARG A 168 -0.34 -9.43 23.70
C ARG A 168 -1.81 -9.33 23.27
N GLY A 169 -2.04 -8.83 22.06
CA GLY A 169 -3.38 -8.70 21.51
C GLY A 169 -4.01 -10.06 21.19
N PRO A 170 -5.32 -10.07 20.87
CA PRO A 170 -5.99 -11.27 20.38
C PRO A 170 -5.42 -11.72 19.03
N SER A 171 -5.74 -12.95 18.65
CA SER A 171 -5.53 -13.39 17.27
C SER A 171 -6.39 -12.59 16.29
N VAL A 172 -5.90 -12.47 15.07
CA VAL A 172 -6.55 -11.81 13.95
C VAL A 172 -7.30 -12.86 13.13
N THR A 173 -8.59 -12.66 12.96
CA THR A 173 -9.45 -13.46 12.10
C THR A 173 -9.50 -12.83 10.71
N ILE A 174 -9.29 -13.64 9.68
CA ILE A 174 -9.27 -13.26 8.27
C ILE A 174 -10.43 -13.97 7.59
N HIS A 175 -11.42 -13.21 7.14
CA HIS A 175 -12.52 -13.72 6.34
C HIS A 175 -12.21 -13.56 4.86
N TYR A 176 -12.40 -14.62 4.08
CA TYR A 176 -12.07 -14.63 2.68
C TYR A 176 -13.07 -15.42 1.83
N PHE A 177 -13.13 -15.08 0.55
CA PHE A 177 -14.03 -15.64 -0.46
C PHE A 177 -13.27 -15.92 -1.77
N GLY A 178 -13.93 -16.57 -2.72
CA GLY A 178 -13.37 -16.86 -4.04
C GLY A 178 -12.33 -17.97 -4.05
N ASN A 179 -12.33 -18.83 -3.01
CA ASN A 179 -11.41 -19.96 -2.89
C ASN A 179 -11.90 -21.26 -3.53
N GLU A 180 -13.11 -21.27 -4.11
CA GLU A 180 -13.71 -22.46 -4.76
C GLU A 180 -13.69 -23.72 -3.90
N ASP A 181 -13.91 -23.55 -2.59
CA ASP A 181 -13.83 -24.62 -1.57
C ASP A 181 -12.48 -25.35 -1.51
N ARG A 182 -11.43 -24.78 -2.14
CA ARG A 182 -10.05 -25.23 -2.03
C ARG A 182 -9.35 -24.57 -0.86
N GLY A 183 -8.31 -25.23 -0.35
CA GLY A 183 -7.33 -24.59 0.51
C GLY A 183 -6.54 -23.51 -0.25
N GLY A 184 -6.07 -22.51 0.48
CA GLY A 184 -5.22 -21.44 -0.03
C GLY A 184 -4.04 -21.19 0.90
N THR A 185 -3.23 -20.19 0.54
CA THR A 185 -2.14 -19.68 1.37
C THR A 185 -2.41 -18.23 1.71
N VAL A 186 -2.54 -17.94 3.00
CA VAL A 186 -2.52 -16.56 3.50
C VAL A 186 -1.10 -16.05 3.48
N GLU A 187 -0.93 -14.82 3.03
CA GLU A 187 0.34 -14.11 2.99
C GLU A 187 0.23 -12.82 3.80
N ILE A 188 1.20 -12.55 4.66
CA ILE A 188 1.24 -11.33 5.49
C ILE A 188 2.39 -10.47 4.99
N TYR A 189 2.07 -9.32 4.42
CA TYR A 189 3.03 -8.35 3.89
C TYR A 189 3.21 -7.20 4.87
N ARG A 190 4.45 -6.75 5.09
CA ARG A 190 4.76 -5.52 5.81
C ARG A 190 4.86 -4.35 4.85
N THR A 191 4.12 -3.27 5.11
CA THR A 191 3.86 -2.18 4.14
C THR A 191 4.30 -0.80 4.62
N ASP A 192 4.68 -0.65 5.89
CA ASP A 192 5.16 0.61 6.50
C ASP A 192 6.64 0.93 6.24
N LEU A 193 7.41 -0.02 5.69
CA LEU A 193 8.84 0.17 5.48
C LEU A 193 9.15 0.76 4.09
N PRO A 194 10.27 1.49 3.92
CA PRO A 194 10.70 1.95 2.61
C PRO A 194 10.84 0.81 1.59
N GLY A 195 10.36 1.06 0.38
CA GLY A 195 10.38 0.13 -0.75
C GLY A 195 9.06 -0.61 -0.94
N ALA A 196 9.10 -1.70 -1.71
CA ALA A 196 7.92 -2.53 -1.96
C ALA A 196 7.48 -3.31 -0.71
N PRO A 197 6.17 -3.66 -0.60
CA PRO A 197 5.65 -4.54 0.44
C PRO A 197 6.48 -5.82 0.59
N ARG A 198 6.80 -6.20 1.83
CA ARG A 198 7.68 -7.34 2.12
C ARG A 198 6.90 -8.49 2.73
N LEU A 199 6.90 -9.67 2.08
CA LEU A 199 6.31 -10.89 2.66
C LEU A 199 7.07 -11.29 3.93
N VAL A 200 6.38 -11.34 5.07
CA VAL A 200 6.99 -11.66 6.37
C VAL A 200 6.48 -12.95 7.00
N LYS A 201 5.33 -13.45 6.55
CA LYS A 201 4.74 -14.72 7.00
C LYS A 201 3.79 -15.26 5.95
N SER A 202 3.73 -16.58 5.83
CA SER A 202 2.67 -17.28 5.12
C SER A 202 2.19 -18.48 5.93
N PHE A 203 0.95 -18.89 5.70
CA PHE A 203 0.37 -20.10 6.31
C PHE A 203 -0.83 -20.58 5.51
N LEU A 204 -1.12 -21.88 5.62
CA LEU A 204 -2.24 -22.49 4.90
C LEU A 204 -3.58 -22.12 5.54
N THR A 205 -4.59 -21.92 4.70
CA THR A 205 -5.98 -21.86 5.16
C THR A 205 -6.49 -23.26 5.50
N PRO A 206 -7.55 -23.40 6.31
CA PRO A 206 -8.28 -24.66 6.43
C PRO A 206 -8.82 -25.13 5.07
N TRP A 207 -8.88 -26.44 4.87
CA TRP A 207 -9.53 -27.04 3.70
C TRP A 207 -11.03 -26.74 3.71
N MET A 208 -11.60 -26.33 2.57
CA MET A 208 -13.01 -25.86 2.44
C MET A 208 -13.38 -24.72 3.41
N GLY A 209 -12.40 -24.09 4.05
CA GLY A 209 -12.63 -22.99 4.99
C GLY A 209 -12.90 -21.67 4.27
N ARG A 210 -13.55 -20.74 4.97
CA ARG A 210 -13.70 -19.32 4.58
C ARG A 210 -13.04 -18.36 5.57
N THR A 211 -12.30 -18.92 6.51
CA THR A 211 -11.71 -18.19 7.62
C THR A 211 -10.35 -18.76 7.96
N ALA A 212 -9.39 -17.88 8.19
CA ALA A 212 -8.05 -18.19 8.65
C ALA A 212 -7.71 -17.31 9.86
N VAL A 213 -6.80 -17.77 10.70
CA VAL A 213 -6.43 -17.06 11.94
C VAL A 213 -4.93 -16.83 11.98
N TRP A 214 -4.54 -15.56 12.13
CA TRP A 214 -3.16 -15.18 12.42
C TRP A 214 -3.00 -14.83 13.90
N ASP A 215 -2.07 -15.48 14.58
CA ASP A 215 -1.76 -15.29 16.00
C ASP A 215 -1.00 -13.98 16.34
N GLY A 216 -0.86 -13.05 15.38
CA GLY A 216 -0.08 -11.82 15.54
C GLY A 216 1.43 -12.03 15.69
N LYS A 217 1.94 -13.23 15.37
CA LYS A 217 3.37 -13.57 15.51
C LYS A 217 4.03 -13.84 14.17
N ILE A 218 5.31 -13.45 14.09
CA ILE A 218 6.25 -13.77 13.01
C ILE A 218 7.42 -14.53 13.65
N ARG A 219 7.76 -15.71 13.11
CA ARG A 219 8.81 -16.59 13.68
C ARG A 219 8.67 -16.79 15.20
N ARG A 220 7.43 -17.07 15.66
CA ARG A 220 7.03 -17.28 17.07
C ARG A 220 7.22 -16.07 18.01
N ARG A 221 7.58 -14.89 17.49
CA ARG A 221 7.68 -13.64 18.25
C ARG A 221 6.54 -12.69 17.85
N PRO A 222 6.06 -11.80 18.73
CA PRO A 222 5.11 -10.76 18.33
C PRO A 222 5.63 -10.00 17.11
N ALA A 223 4.77 -9.79 16.11
CA ALA A 223 5.15 -9.07 14.91
C ALA A 223 5.59 -7.64 15.27
N PRO A 224 6.68 -7.08 14.70
CA PRO A 224 7.09 -5.72 15.00
C PRO A 224 5.96 -4.70 14.83
N ALA A 225 6.01 -3.58 15.57
CA ALA A 225 5.08 -2.48 15.32
C ALA A 225 5.21 -2.02 13.85
N GLY A 226 4.08 -1.75 13.21
CA GLY A 226 4.01 -1.47 11.77
C GLY A 226 2.63 -1.79 11.18
N ILE A 227 2.52 -1.63 9.86
CA ILE A 227 1.30 -1.88 9.08
C ILE A 227 1.50 -3.15 8.26
N TYR A 228 0.47 -3.99 8.24
CA TYR A 228 0.49 -5.26 7.55
C TYR A 228 -0.73 -5.42 6.65
N LEU A 229 -0.50 -5.90 5.44
CA LEU A 229 -1.54 -6.28 4.48
C LEU A 229 -1.68 -7.81 4.45
N VAL A 230 -2.92 -8.28 4.50
CA VAL A 230 -3.26 -9.69 4.32
C VAL A 230 -3.53 -9.96 2.84
N GLY A 231 -2.70 -10.80 2.24
CA GLY A 231 -2.88 -11.39 0.93
C GLY A 231 -3.39 -12.82 0.99
N LEU A 232 -3.90 -13.31 -0.13
CA LEU A 232 -4.42 -14.67 -0.27
C LEU A 232 -4.12 -15.23 -1.67
N ASN A 233 -3.49 -16.41 -1.69
CA ASN A 233 -3.26 -17.18 -2.91
C ASN A 233 -4.15 -18.44 -2.89
N VAL A 234 -4.86 -18.69 -3.98
CA VAL A 234 -5.71 -19.88 -4.14
C VAL A 234 -5.37 -20.55 -5.45
N THR A 235 -5.10 -21.85 -5.39
CA THR A 235 -4.92 -22.69 -6.58
C THR A 235 -6.15 -23.57 -6.78
N ASP A 236 -6.75 -23.49 -7.98
CA ASP A 236 -7.96 -24.23 -8.31
C ASP A 236 -7.69 -25.68 -8.74
N ALA A 237 -8.75 -26.38 -9.19
CA ALA A 237 -8.69 -27.76 -9.65
C ALA A 237 -7.84 -27.97 -10.92
N ALA A 238 -7.61 -26.92 -11.71
CA ALA A 238 -6.85 -26.95 -12.97
C ALA A 238 -5.42 -26.41 -12.81
N CYS A 239 -4.96 -26.24 -11.56
CA CYS A 239 -3.65 -25.65 -11.24
C CYS A 239 -3.53 -24.16 -11.66
N ASN A 240 -4.65 -23.44 -11.78
CA ASN A 240 -4.64 -21.99 -11.94
C ASN A 240 -4.53 -21.33 -10.57
N THR A 241 -3.58 -20.40 -10.41
CA THR A 241 -3.42 -19.66 -9.15
C THR A 241 -3.94 -18.24 -9.29
N GLY A 242 -4.88 -17.89 -8.41
CA GLY A 242 -5.41 -16.55 -8.22
C GLY A 242 -4.79 -15.89 -6.99
N HIS A 243 -4.73 -14.55 -7.00
CA HIS A 243 -4.08 -13.75 -5.97
C HIS A 243 -4.97 -12.61 -5.47
N PHE A 244 -4.88 -12.33 -4.19
CA PHE A 244 -5.36 -11.11 -3.55
C PHE A 244 -4.21 -10.45 -2.77
N PRO A 245 -3.97 -9.13 -2.95
CA PRO A 245 -4.48 -8.33 -4.07
C PRO A 245 -3.99 -8.89 -5.42
N PRO A 246 -4.65 -8.56 -6.55
CA PRO A 246 -4.25 -9.04 -7.86
C PRO A 246 -2.89 -8.48 -8.32
N GLN A 247 -2.43 -7.38 -7.71
CA GLN A 247 -1.14 -6.75 -7.97
C GLN A 247 -0.52 -6.29 -6.65
N MET A 248 0.81 -6.40 -6.55
CA MET A 248 1.61 -5.88 -5.44
C MET A 248 2.64 -4.87 -5.95
N PRO A 249 2.70 -3.63 -5.42
CA PRO A 249 1.80 -3.05 -4.41
C PRO A 249 0.36 -2.89 -4.94
N PRO A 250 -0.66 -2.94 -4.07
CA PRO A 250 -2.04 -2.73 -4.48
C PRO A 250 -2.28 -1.29 -4.90
N ALA A 251 -3.25 -1.08 -5.79
CA ALA A 251 -3.73 0.26 -6.10
C ALA A 251 -4.33 0.92 -4.83
N PRO A 252 -4.21 2.24 -4.64
CA PRO A 252 -4.77 2.92 -3.49
C PRO A 252 -6.25 2.58 -3.25
N GLY A 253 -6.60 2.17 -2.03
CA GLY A 253 -7.98 1.81 -1.65
C GLY A 253 -8.52 0.49 -2.22
N SER A 254 -7.71 -0.31 -2.94
CA SER A 254 -8.16 -1.58 -3.55
C SER A 254 -8.20 -2.78 -2.59
N THR A 255 -7.74 -2.61 -1.35
CA THR A 255 -7.66 -3.66 -0.33
C THR A 255 -8.43 -3.30 0.95
N PRO A 256 -9.67 -2.78 0.87
CA PRO A 256 -10.38 -2.30 2.05
C PRO A 256 -10.50 -3.41 3.11
N TYR A 257 -10.28 -3.05 4.37
CA TYR A 257 -10.38 -3.96 5.52
C TYR A 257 -9.45 -5.19 5.49
N ALA A 258 -8.46 -5.22 4.60
CA ALA A 258 -7.47 -6.29 4.52
C ALA A 258 -6.22 -6.03 5.40
N GLY A 259 -6.24 -4.97 6.20
CA GLY A 259 -5.11 -4.49 7.00
C GLY A 259 -5.10 -4.91 8.46
N VAL A 260 -3.89 -5.00 9.01
CA VAL A 260 -3.62 -5.10 10.44
C VAL A 260 -2.52 -4.13 10.83
N THR A 261 -2.79 -3.27 11.80
CA THR A 261 -1.78 -2.42 12.45
C THR A 261 -1.30 -3.06 13.76
N MET A 262 -0.01 -3.36 13.85
CA MET A 262 0.66 -3.72 15.10
C MET A 262 1.10 -2.44 15.82
N ARG A 263 0.56 -2.16 17.01
CA ARG A 263 0.89 -0.93 17.75
C ARG A 263 0.97 -1.16 19.25
N TYR A 264 2.15 -0.87 19.82
CA TYR A 264 2.47 -1.15 21.23
C TYR A 264 2.43 0.07 22.13
N LEU A 265 2.81 1.22 21.59
CA LEU A 265 2.75 2.52 22.24
C LEU A 265 2.50 3.55 21.14
N ALA A 266 1.53 4.43 21.33
CA ALA A 266 1.25 5.56 20.45
C ALA A 266 1.09 6.82 21.27
N VAL A 267 1.54 7.93 20.70
CA VAL A 267 1.38 9.26 21.30
C VAL A 267 0.89 10.21 20.21
N GLN A 268 -0.22 10.87 20.49
CA GLN A 268 -0.82 11.91 19.66
C GLN A 268 -0.63 13.25 20.36
N PRO A 269 0.29 14.12 19.88
CA PRO A 269 0.42 15.47 20.37
C PRO A 269 -0.67 16.38 19.78
N PRO A 270 -0.98 17.53 20.41
CA PRO A 270 -1.58 18.64 19.68
C PRO A 270 -0.61 19.12 18.60
N LEU A 271 -1.13 19.46 17.43
CA LEU A 271 -0.33 19.98 16.31
C LEU A 271 -0.49 21.48 16.12
N GLU A 272 -1.49 22.07 16.75
CA GLU A 272 -1.61 23.49 16.96
C GLU A 272 -0.63 23.97 18.03
N PRO A 273 -0.16 25.23 17.99
CA PRO A 273 0.68 25.77 19.04
C PRO A 273 -0.10 25.88 20.36
N VAL A 274 0.54 25.46 21.45
CA VAL A 274 -0.01 25.57 22.80
C VAL A 274 0.58 26.83 23.47
N PRO A 275 -0.22 27.68 24.13
CA PRO A 275 0.33 28.85 24.83
C PRO A 275 1.38 28.47 25.88
N ALA A 276 2.55 29.13 25.86
CA ALA A 276 3.57 28.94 26.89
C ALA A 276 2.99 29.20 28.30
N GLY A 277 3.40 28.40 29.28
CA GLY A 277 2.89 28.47 30.67
C GLY A 277 1.58 27.72 30.91
N THR A 278 0.99 27.11 29.87
CA THR A 278 -0.21 26.27 30.00
C THR A 278 0.14 24.77 29.90
N SER A 279 -0.87 23.89 29.82
CA SER A 279 -0.67 22.45 29.64
C SER A 279 -1.11 21.97 28.26
N ALA A 280 -0.26 21.19 27.61
CA ALA A 280 -0.61 20.48 26.39
C ALA A 280 -1.37 19.19 26.72
N SER A 281 -2.52 18.98 26.08
CA SER A 281 -3.29 17.73 26.18
C SER A 281 -2.78 16.73 25.15
N VAL A 282 -2.09 15.68 25.61
CA VAL A 282 -1.49 14.63 24.79
C VAL A 282 -2.23 13.32 25.00
N TYR A 283 -2.57 12.61 23.92
CA TYR A 283 -3.21 11.30 24.04
C TYR A 283 -2.17 10.19 23.92
N VAL A 284 -2.16 9.26 24.87
CA VAL A 284 -1.20 8.15 24.98
C VAL A 284 -1.97 6.83 24.97
N ASP A 285 -1.77 6.02 23.93
CA ASP A 285 -2.21 4.62 23.91
C ASP A 285 -1.02 3.73 24.26
N SER A 286 -0.96 3.29 25.52
CA SER A 286 0.04 2.35 26.04
C SER A 286 -0.47 0.92 26.14
N ARG A 287 -1.66 0.62 25.58
CA ARG A 287 -2.40 -0.64 25.78
C ARG A 287 -2.66 -0.93 27.25
N GLN A 288 -3.16 0.09 27.96
CA GLN A 288 -3.45 0.10 29.40
C GLN A 288 -2.24 -0.14 30.32
N ARG A 289 -1.01 -0.11 29.77
CA ARG A 289 0.20 -0.24 30.58
C ARG A 289 0.54 1.10 31.25
N PRO A 290 1.04 1.11 32.50
CA PRO A 290 1.61 2.32 33.07
C PRO A 290 2.81 2.76 32.23
N TYR A 291 2.97 4.07 32.07
CA TYR A 291 4.04 4.68 31.31
C TYR A 291 4.70 5.82 32.09
N ARG A 292 5.92 6.15 31.66
CA ARG A 292 6.69 7.30 32.15
C ARG A 292 6.82 8.30 31.03
N TRP A 293 6.86 9.57 31.37
CA TRP A 293 7.05 10.63 30.41
C TRP A 293 8.13 11.62 30.86
N THR A 294 8.76 12.27 29.90
CA THR A 294 9.77 13.30 30.16
C THR A 294 9.65 14.37 29.08
N LEU A 295 9.49 15.61 29.51
CA LEU A 295 9.51 16.79 28.66
C LEU A 295 10.92 17.39 28.66
N ARG A 296 11.45 17.65 27.47
CA ARG A 296 12.70 18.39 27.26
C ARG A 296 12.46 19.46 26.22
N ARG A 297 13.22 20.55 26.29
CA ARG A 297 13.39 21.42 25.13
C ARG A 297 14.09 20.64 24.02
N LEU A 298 13.67 20.80 22.77
CA LEU A 298 14.28 20.04 21.68
C LEU A 298 15.79 20.38 21.58
N GLY A 299 16.63 19.35 21.52
CA GLY A 299 18.10 19.46 21.55
C GLY A 299 18.73 19.71 22.92
N ALA A 300 17.95 19.92 23.99
CA ALA A 300 18.48 20.05 25.35
C ALA A 300 18.58 18.69 26.06
N GLY A 301 19.65 18.49 26.85
CA GLY A 301 19.84 17.27 27.64
C GLY A 301 19.00 17.24 28.94
N ARG A 302 18.84 18.39 29.58
CA ARG A 302 18.17 18.50 30.89
C ARG A 302 16.65 18.38 30.76
N PRO A 303 15.99 17.51 31.54
CA PRO A 303 14.53 17.46 31.59
C PRO A 303 13.96 18.72 32.25
N LEU A 304 12.85 19.21 31.70
CA LEU A 304 12.07 20.33 32.24
C LEU A 304 10.96 19.84 33.16
N ALA A 305 10.31 18.73 32.78
CA ALA A 305 9.30 18.06 33.56
C ALA A 305 9.35 16.56 33.29
N SER A 306 8.87 15.76 34.24
CA SER A 306 8.75 14.30 34.07
C SER A 306 7.70 13.75 35.01
N GLY A 307 7.16 12.59 34.69
CA GLY A 307 6.16 11.95 35.53
C GLY A 307 5.84 10.52 35.12
N ARG A 308 4.83 9.95 35.79
CA ARG A 308 4.23 8.65 35.48
C ARG A 308 2.74 8.81 35.32
N SER A 309 2.13 8.03 34.45
CA SER A 309 0.67 7.99 34.25
C SER A 309 0.28 6.65 33.63
N ASN A 310 -1.01 6.34 33.70
CA ASN A 310 -1.67 5.25 32.98
C ASN A 310 -2.94 5.74 32.25
N HIS A 311 -3.23 7.04 32.29
CA HIS A 311 -4.39 7.64 31.64
C HIS A 311 -4.13 7.84 30.15
N VAL A 312 -5.19 7.70 29.34
CA VAL A 312 -5.11 7.97 27.90
C VAL A 312 -4.85 9.46 27.64
N ARG A 313 -5.52 10.37 28.35
CA ARG A 313 -5.24 11.81 28.28
C ARG A 313 -4.18 12.19 29.31
N LEU A 314 -3.04 12.68 28.84
CA LEU A 314 -1.94 13.21 29.63
C LEU A 314 -1.90 14.73 29.52
N GLN A 315 -1.89 15.43 30.66
CA GLN A 315 -1.62 16.86 30.70
C GLN A 315 -0.13 17.10 30.91
N VAL A 316 0.50 17.83 30.00
CA VAL A 316 1.94 18.10 30.03
C VAL A 316 2.17 19.60 30.21
N PRO A 317 2.72 20.06 31.36
CA PRO A 317 2.95 21.47 31.59
C PRO A 317 4.07 21.99 30.70
N LEU A 318 3.81 23.10 29.99
CA LEU A 318 4.81 23.80 29.18
C LEU A 318 5.38 24.98 29.97
N PRO A 319 6.70 25.25 29.89
CA PRO A 319 7.31 26.39 30.56
C PRO A 319 6.69 27.72 30.14
N ALA A 320 6.59 28.66 31.07
CA ALA A 320 6.14 30.01 30.80
C ALA A 320 7.22 30.87 30.11
N GLY A 321 6.78 31.95 29.47
CA GLY A 321 7.62 33.11 29.15
C GLY A 321 8.36 33.08 27.81
N ARG A 322 8.39 31.98 27.05
CA ARG A 322 9.01 31.94 25.71
C ARG A 322 8.39 30.93 24.77
N ALA A 323 8.36 31.29 23.48
CA ALA A 323 8.11 30.36 22.39
C ALA A 323 9.15 29.22 22.40
N GLY A 324 8.79 28.03 21.92
CA GLY A 324 9.75 26.94 21.82
C GLY A 324 9.18 25.63 21.34
N LEU A 325 10.08 24.78 20.85
CA LEU A 325 9.78 23.42 20.44
C LEU A 325 10.32 22.44 21.49
N TYR A 326 9.44 21.55 21.93
CA TYR A 326 9.71 20.59 23.00
C TYR A 326 9.58 19.17 22.49
N LYS A 327 10.33 18.27 23.11
CA LYS A 327 10.26 16.82 22.92
C LYS A 327 9.61 16.19 24.14
N LEU A 328 8.44 15.60 23.97
CA LEU A 328 7.83 14.73 24.96
C LEU A 328 8.22 13.28 24.65
N SER A 329 9.04 12.67 25.49
CA SER A 329 9.38 11.25 25.41
C SER A 329 8.47 10.44 26.31
N VAL A 330 7.87 9.36 25.81
CA VAL A 330 6.99 8.44 26.55
C VAL A 330 7.56 7.02 26.46
N ARG A 331 7.54 6.29 27.58
CA ARG A 331 8.02 4.91 27.67
C ARG A 331 7.07 4.03 28.47
N ALA A 332 6.69 2.88 27.89
CA ALA A 332 5.87 1.85 28.51
C ALA A 332 6.60 0.49 28.39
N GLY A 333 7.22 0.03 29.48
CA GLY A 333 8.10 -1.14 29.45
C GLY A 333 9.30 -0.92 28.51
N SER A 334 9.48 -1.82 27.54
CA SER A 334 10.52 -1.72 26.51
C SER A 334 10.17 -0.79 25.34
N ASP A 335 8.89 -0.42 25.20
CA ASP A 335 8.43 0.38 24.07
C ASP A 335 8.54 1.87 24.43
N ALA A 336 9.08 2.67 23.52
CA ALA A 336 9.26 4.11 23.71
C ALA A 336 9.00 4.85 22.40
N THR A 337 8.48 6.07 22.52
CA THR A 337 8.30 7.01 21.41
C THR A 337 8.48 8.43 21.91
N ALA A 338 8.66 9.38 21.00
CA ALA A 338 8.74 10.80 21.33
C ALA A 338 7.97 11.62 20.31
N VAL A 339 7.34 12.71 20.74
CA VAL A 339 6.54 13.60 19.90
C VAL A 339 6.92 15.07 20.12
N PRO A 340 6.77 15.93 19.12
CA PRO A 340 6.97 17.36 19.27
C PRO A 340 5.79 17.99 20.04
N LEU A 341 6.07 19.04 20.80
CA LEU A 341 5.08 19.98 21.30
C LEU A 341 5.57 21.39 20.97
N ALA A 342 4.80 22.15 20.19
CA ALA A 342 5.09 23.54 19.87
C ALA A 342 4.41 24.45 20.90
N ALA A 343 5.18 25.36 21.50
CA ALA A 343 4.65 26.38 22.39
C ALA A 343 4.77 27.77 21.76
N SER A 344 3.67 28.52 21.72
CA SER A 344 3.69 29.92 21.32
C SER A 344 4.24 30.81 22.44
N GLY A 345 4.93 31.89 22.06
CA GLY A 345 5.51 32.87 22.98
C GLY A 345 4.60 34.07 23.25
N PRO A 346 5.09 35.06 24.02
CA PRO A 346 4.40 36.35 24.21
C PRO A 346 4.23 37.13 22.88
N SER A 347 3.24 38.03 22.85
CA SER A 347 2.63 38.54 21.62
C SER A 347 3.38 39.67 20.89
N ASP A 348 4.55 40.09 21.36
CA ASP A 348 5.25 41.31 20.92
C ASP A 348 6.37 41.08 19.90
N ALA A 349 6.68 39.83 19.55
CA ALA A 349 7.73 39.53 18.57
C ALA A 349 7.34 39.96 17.15
N ARG A 350 8.32 40.49 16.40
CA ARG A 350 8.15 40.88 14.99
C ARG A 350 8.18 39.69 14.02
N ALA A 351 8.90 38.64 14.40
CA ALA A 351 9.05 37.42 13.61
C ALA A 351 8.06 36.35 14.06
N LEU A 352 7.41 35.71 13.10
CA LEU A 352 6.59 34.51 13.31
C LEU A 352 7.28 33.31 12.67
N VAL A 353 7.67 32.33 13.47
CA VAL A 353 8.17 31.05 12.98
C VAL A 353 7.01 30.07 12.83
N VAL A 354 6.90 29.43 11.67
CA VAL A 354 5.86 28.46 11.32
C VAL A 354 6.52 27.09 11.17
N LEU A 355 6.00 26.10 11.89
CA LEU A 355 6.42 24.70 11.76
C LEU A 355 5.48 23.93 10.79
N PRO A 356 6.00 23.03 9.96
CA PRO A 356 5.23 22.36 8.91
C PRO A 356 4.46 21.13 9.44
N ALA A 357 3.58 21.32 10.42
CA ALA A 357 2.86 20.25 11.11
C ALA A 357 1.92 19.46 10.20
N LEU A 358 1.30 20.11 9.20
CA LEU A 358 0.52 19.43 8.16
C LEU A 358 1.41 18.52 7.31
N THR A 359 2.65 18.91 7.04
CA THR A 359 3.59 18.03 6.33
C THR A 359 4.04 16.87 7.21
N TRP A 360 4.26 17.09 8.51
CA TRP A 360 4.55 16.00 9.45
C TRP A 360 3.44 14.95 9.44
N GLN A 361 2.17 15.36 9.50
CA GLN A 361 1.05 14.41 9.38
C GLN A 361 0.87 13.87 7.96
N GLY A 362 1.07 14.69 6.94
CA GLY A 362 0.94 14.29 5.54
C GLY A 362 1.90 13.18 5.12
N LEU A 363 3.05 13.07 5.79
CA LEU A 363 4.05 12.03 5.59
C LEU A 363 4.01 10.91 6.66
N ASN A 364 3.14 11.01 7.65
CA ASN A 364 3.05 10.05 8.75
C ASN A 364 2.42 8.73 8.27
N PRO A 365 3.16 7.60 8.27
CA PRO A 365 2.68 6.36 7.67
C PRO A 365 1.75 5.59 8.62
N ILE A 366 0.49 6.03 8.71
CA ILE A 366 -0.57 5.35 9.46
C ILE A 366 -1.63 4.81 8.51
N ASP A 367 -2.07 3.57 8.75
CA ASP A 367 -3.24 3.00 8.09
C ASP A 367 -4.51 3.50 8.80
N ASP A 368 -5.12 4.55 8.22
CA ASP A 368 -6.37 5.14 8.73
C ASP A 368 -7.61 4.36 8.26
N THR A 369 -7.50 3.56 7.20
CA THR A 369 -8.64 2.91 6.53
C THR A 369 -8.76 1.42 6.85
N GLY A 370 -7.73 0.83 7.49
CA GLY A 370 -7.62 -0.60 7.71
C GLY A 370 -7.38 -1.37 6.41
N ASP A 371 -6.85 -0.74 5.36
CA ASP A 371 -6.60 -1.37 4.06
C ASP A 371 -5.23 -2.06 3.98
N GLY A 372 -4.45 -1.99 5.05
CA GLY A 372 -3.12 -2.59 5.15
C GLY A 372 -2.04 -1.79 4.47
N MET A 373 -2.31 -0.56 4.03
CA MET A 373 -1.37 0.35 3.39
C MET A 373 -1.31 1.68 4.15
N PRO A 374 -0.14 2.34 4.23
CA PRO A 374 -0.05 3.68 4.83
C PRO A 374 -0.94 4.71 4.11
N SER A 375 -1.62 5.55 4.89
CA SER A 375 -2.34 6.73 4.41
C SER A 375 -1.46 7.98 4.55
N THR A 376 -0.94 8.43 3.41
CA THR A 376 -0.11 9.64 3.30
C THR A 376 -0.63 10.56 2.18
N LEU A 377 -0.46 11.87 2.34
CA LEU A 377 -0.77 12.85 1.29
C LEU A 377 0.16 12.69 0.09
N ALA A 378 1.37 12.14 0.29
CA ALA A 378 2.31 11.86 -0.79
C ALA A 378 1.80 10.78 -1.75
N ASP A 379 1.05 9.80 -1.22
CA ASP A 379 0.42 8.73 -1.99
C ASP A 379 -0.97 9.11 -2.54
N GLY A 380 -1.35 10.38 -2.43
CA GLY A 380 -2.66 10.87 -2.90
C GLY A 380 -3.83 10.49 -1.99
N ARG A 381 -3.56 9.97 -0.79
CA ARG A 381 -4.60 9.47 0.13
C ARG A 381 -5.01 10.54 1.15
N PRO A 382 -6.28 10.56 1.58
CA PRO A 382 -6.70 11.39 2.69
C PRO A 382 -6.01 10.98 3.99
N VAL A 383 -5.81 11.94 4.90
CA VAL A 383 -5.21 11.68 6.22
C VAL A 383 -5.99 12.36 7.33
N ALA A 384 -6.22 11.64 8.43
CA ALA A 384 -6.73 12.25 9.66
C ALA A 384 -5.65 13.13 10.30
N LEU A 385 -6.00 14.31 10.81
CA LEU A 385 -5.03 15.21 11.46
C LEU A 385 -4.87 14.87 12.95
N ALA A 386 -5.94 14.39 13.58
CA ALA A 386 -5.95 13.96 14.97
C ALA A 386 -5.53 12.49 15.13
N ARG A 387 -4.30 12.17 14.75
CA ARG A 387 -3.74 10.80 14.85
C ARG A 387 -2.33 10.78 15.49
N PRO A 388 -1.90 9.66 16.10
CA PRO A 388 -0.55 9.51 16.64
C PRO A 388 0.55 9.75 15.60
N LEU A 389 1.80 9.97 16.01
CA LEU A 389 2.94 9.91 15.09
C LEU A 389 3.54 8.49 15.09
N ALA A 390 3.54 7.83 13.93
CA ALA A 390 3.90 6.41 13.80
C ALA A 390 5.37 6.15 14.21
N ASP A 391 6.28 6.96 13.69
CA ASP A 391 7.73 6.83 13.89
C ASP A 391 8.28 7.75 15.01
N GLY A 392 7.38 8.38 15.77
CA GLY A 392 7.76 9.35 16.80
C GLY A 392 8.03 10.74 16.23
N LEU A 393 9.24 11.27 16.40
CA LEU A 393 9.54 12.64 15.94
C LEU A 393 9.60 12.67 14.40
N PRO A 394 9.00 13.69 13.76
CA PRO A 394 9.10 13.86 12.32
C PRO A 394 10.57 13.95 11.89
N ALA A 395 10.92 13.34 10.75
CA ALA A 395 12.31 13.25 10.29
C ALA A 395 12.97 14.64 10.10
N ALA A 396 12.19 15.63 9.62
CA ALA A 396 12.65 17.01 9.40
C ALA A 396 12.81 17.84 10.68
N LEU A 397 12.27 17.37 11.82
CA LEU A 397 12.21 18.14 13.08
C LEU A 397 13.59 18.50 13.64
N ALA A 398 14.63 17.74 13.29
CA ALA A 398 16.00 18.04 13.70
C ALA A 398 16.50 19.39 13.16
N ASP A 399 16.14 19.71 11.91
CA ASP A 399 16.56 20.94 11.22
C ASP A 399 15.81 22.15 11.78
N GLU A 400 14.48 22.04 11.90
CA GLU A 400 13.59 23.03 12.51
C GLU A 400 13.98 23.31 13.96
N GLY A 401 14.30 22.26 14.73
CA GLY A 401 14.79 22.39 16.10
C GLY A 401 16.15 23.08 16.20
N ALA A 402 17.04 22.89 15.23
CA ALA A 402 18.33 23.55 15.20
C ALA A 402 18.21 25.04 14.87
N LEU A 403 17.32 25.42 13.95
CA LEU A 403 16.95 26.82 13.70
C LEU A 403 16.48 27.50 15.00
N LEU A 404 15.50 26.92 15.70
CA LEU A 404 14.96 27.53 16.91
C LEU A 404 16.06 27.73 17.97
N ARG A 405 16.91 26.71 18.20
CA ARG A 405 18.05 26.83 19.13
C ARG A 405 19.00 27.96 18.74
N PHE A 406 19.24 28.16 17.45
CA PHE A 406 20.06 29.26 16.96
C PHE A 406 19.42 30.63 17.28
N LEU A 407 18.11 30.78 17.05
CA LEU A 407 17.38 32.00 17.37
C LEU A 407 17.43 32.31 18.88
N ASP A 408 17.28 31.28 19.72
CA ASP A 408 17.40 31.44 21.17
C ASP A 408 18.81 31.86 21.61
N GLY A 409 19.84 31.19 21.06
CA GLY A 409 21.24 31.45 21.36
C GLY A 409 21.66 32.87 20.96
N SER A 410 21.10 33.37 19.86
CA SER A 410 21.30 34.75 19.38
C SER A 410 20.34 35.77 20.00
N ARG A 411 19.52 35.35 20.98
CA ARG A 411 18.54 36.20 21.69
C ARG A 411 17.55 36.91 20.76
N ARG A 412 17.19 36.30 19.63
CA ARG A 412 16.18 36.82 18.70
C ARG A 412 14.78 36.50 19.22
N SER A 413 13.91 37.51 19.27
CA SER A 413 12.52 37.33 19.68
C SER A 413 11.69 36.78 18.52
N TYR A 414 10.86 35.78 18.78
CA TYR A 414 9.95 35.23 17.79
C TYR A 414 8.69 34.66 18.47
N GLN A 415 7.56 34.72 17.76
CA GLN A 415 6.40 33.87 18.03
C GLN A 415 6.53 32.55 17.27
N LEU A 416 5.92 31.50 17.80
CA LEU A 416 5.91 30.18 17.18
C LEU A 416 4.48 29.73 16.95
N THR A 417 4.21 29.31 15.72
CA THR A 417 2.95 28.68 15.31
C THR A 417 3.25 27.45 14.47
N THR A 418 2.21 26.76 14.04
CA THR A 418 2.27 25.70 13.02
C THR A 418 1.40 26.09 11.84
N ASP A 419 1.65 25.50 10.68
CA ASP A 419 0.77 25.66 9.52
C ASP A 419 -0.69 25.28 9.84
N LEU A 420 -0.91 24.23 10.64
CA LEU A 420 -2.23 23.85 11.16
C LEU A 420 -2.82 24.90 12.10
N GLY A 421 -2.02 25.52 12.97
CA GLY A 421 -2.44 26.67 13.78
C GLY A 421 -2.92 27.84 12.91
N LEU A 422 -2.23 28.13 11.81
CA LEU A 422 -2.65 29.16 10.86
C LEU A 422 -3.93 28.78 10.10
N ILE A 423 -4.08 27.52 9.71
CA ILE A 423 -5.25 27.00 8.99
C ILE A 423 -6.51 27.07 9.86
N GLU A 424 -6.41 26.62 11.11
CA GLU A 424 -7.53 26.57 12.07
C GLU A 424 -7.76 27.90 12.81
N GLY A 425 -6.85 28.88 12.65
CA GLY A 425 -6.93 30.17 13.35
C GLY A 425 -6.62 30.07 14.84
N VAL A 426 -5.79 29.10 15.25
CA VAL A 426 -5.38 28.86 16.63
C VAL A 426 -3.96 29.39 16.86
N GLY A 427 -3.83 30.28 17.84
CA GLY A 427 -2.55 30.86 18.24
C GLY A 427 -2.11 32.04 17.35
N PRO A 428 -0.80 32.28 17.22
CA PRO A 428 -0.27 33.41 16.47
C PRO A 428 -0.66 33.40 14.98
N ALA A 429 -1.14 34.54 14.48
CA ALA A 429 -1.51 34.76 13.08
C ALA A 429 -0.46 35.56 12.30
N LEU A 430 -0.57 35.62 10.97
CA LEU A 430 0.39 36.34 10.10
C LEU A 430 0.39 37.86 10.34
N ALA A 431 -0.78 38.48 10.45
CA ALA A 431 -0.96 39.94 10.35
C ALA A 431 -0.18 40.81 11.36
N PRO A 432 0.02 40.42 12.64
CA PRO A 432 0.77 41.24 13.60
C PRO A 432 2.28 41.30 13.35
N HIS A 433 2.82 40.47 12.45
CA HIS A 433 4.25 40.26 12.29
C HIS A 433 4.77 40.95 11.02
N SER A 434 6.02 41.42 11.02
CA SER A 434 6.66 41.95 9.81
C SER A 434 7.34 40.83 9.01
N THR A 435 7.76 39.76 9.68
CA THR A 435 8.47 38.63 9.07
C THR A 435 7.85 37.31 9.45
N VAL A 436 7.73 36.41 8.48
CA VAL A 436 7.33 35.01 8.64
C VAL A 436 8.50 34.12 8.25
N VAL A 437 8.84 33.16 9.10
CA VAL A 437 9.88 32.16 8.85
C VAL A 437 9.22 30.81 8.74
N LEU A 438 9.23 30.24 7.55
CA LEU A 438 8.84 28.87 7.27
C LEU A 438 10.03 27.97 7.62
N ALA A 439 9.95 27.31 8.77
CA ALA A 439 11.09 26.65 9.41
C ALA A 439 11.50 25.34 8.74
N GLY A 440 10.62 24.75 7.94
CA GLY A 440 10.82 23.48 7.28
C GLY A 440 10.10 23.44 5.94
N SER A 441 9.68 22.25 5.50
CA SER A 441 9.06 22.09 4.18
C SER A 441 7.53 22.08 4.26
N GLU A 442 6.87 23.21 4.00
CA GLU A 442 5.40 23.35 3.92
C GLU A 442 4.91 22.79 2.58
N ARG A 443 5.01 21.47 2.41
CA ARG A 443 4.74 20.79 1.13
C ARG A 443 3.31 20.94 0.66
N TRP A 444 2.36 20.90 1.60
CA TRP A 444 0.93 21.07 1.36
C TRP A 444 0.40 22.25 2.15
N LEU A 445 -0.40 23.09 1.51
CA LEU A 445 -1.16 24.16 2.16
C LEU A 445 -2.54 24.30 1.50
N PRO A 446 -3.59 24.62 2.27
CA PRO A 446 -4.86 25.02 1.69
C PRO A 446 -4.73 26.27 0.84
N ALA A 447 -5.52 26.35 -0.23
CA ALA A 447 -5.51 27.49 -1.14
C ALA A 447 -5.72 28.83 -0.42
N ARG A 448 -6.56 28.85 0.62
CA ARG A 448 -6.79 30.03 1.48
C ARG A 448 -5.53 30.47 2.22
N THR A 449 -4.80 29.54 2.81
CA THR A 449 -3.57 29.82 3.56
C THR A 449 -2.45 30.28 2.63
N ALA A 450 -2.31 29.64 1.46
CA ALA A 450 -1.38 30.08 0.42
C ALA A 450 -1.72 31.51 -0.09
N ALA A 451 -3.00 31.81 -0.31
CA ALA A 451 -3.43 33.15 -0.69
C ALA A 451 -3.17 34.19 0.42
N ALA A 452 -3.36 33.84 1.69
CA ALA A 452 -3.06 34.71 2.82
C ALA A 452 -1.55 35.00 2.93
N LEU A 453 -0.69 34.00 2.73
CA LEU A 453 0.76 34.19 2.71
C LEU A 453 1.20 35.11 1.56
N ARG A 454 0.63 34.92 0.36
CA ARG A 454 0.88 35.80 -0.79
C ARG A 454 0.41 37.23 -0.53
N ALA A 455 -0.78 37.40 0.06
CA ALA A 455 -1.32 38.71 0.41
C ALA A 455 -0.45 39.41 1.48
N PHE A 456 0.05 38.65 2.45
CA PHE A 456 0.99 39.14 3.46
C PHE A 456 2.26 39.72 2.81
N VAL A 457 2.89 38.97 1.90
CA VAL A 457 4.09 39.43 1.19
C VAL A 457 3.77 40.63 0.29
N ALA A 458 2.70 40.56 -0.50
CA ALA A 458 2.28 41.68 -1.36
C ALA A 458 1.98 42.96 -0.56
N GLY A 459 1.48 42.81 0.67
CA GLY A 459 1.20 43.87 1.63
C GLY A 459 2.43 44.55 2.23
N GLY A 460 3.63 43.97 2.07
CA GLY A 460 4.88 44.48 2.64
C GLY A 460 5.51 43.54 3.67
N GLY A 461 4.89 42.41 3.97
CA GLY A 461 5.46 41.38 4.84
C GLY A 461 6.64 40.66 4.20
N HIS A 462 7.52 40.10 5.03
CA HIS A 462 8.71 39.41 4.60
C HIS A 462 8.63 37.91 4.90
N VAL A 463 9.12 37.05 3.99
CA VAL A 463 9.15 35.60 4.20
C VAL A 463 10.58 35.08 4.07
N LEU A 464 11.01 34.28 5.03
CA LEU A 464 12.16 33.39 4.90
C LEU A 464 11.64 31.96 4.85
N SER A 465 12.04 31.21 3.83
CA SER A 465 11.67 29.82 3.60
C SER A 465 12.91 28.94 3.57
N LEU A 466 12.95 27.96 4.48
CA LEU A 466 14.06 27.01 4.62
C LEU A 466 13.73 25.63 4.05
N GLY A 467 12.50 25.45 3.56
CA GLY A 467 12.01 24.19 3.06
C GLY A 467 12.37 23.91 1.62
N ILE A 468 12.40 22.62 1.26
CA ILE A 468 12.47 22.17 -0.12
C ILE A 468 11.12 21.63 -0.56
N ASP A 469 10.81 21.82 -1.84
CA ASP A 469 9.54 21.36 -2.42
C ASP A 469 8.31 21.90 -1.67
N SER A 470 8.47 23.07 -1.04
CA SER A 470 7.48 23.80 -0.26
C SER A 470 6.52 24.60 -1.14
N LEU A 471 5.32 24.85 -0.65
CA LEU A 471 4.34 25.78 -1.23
C LEU A 471 3.86 25.43 -2.64
N ARG A 472 4.10 24.20 -3.10
CA ARG A 472 3.76 23.73 -4.45
C ARG A 472 2.50 22.89 -4.52
N ARG A 473 1.94 22.44 -3.40
CA ARG A 473 0.76 21.56 -3.39
C ARG A 473 -0.39 22.15 -2.59
N GLY A 474 -1.59 21.96 -3.11
CA GLY A 474 -2.84 22.21 -2.42
C GLY A 474 -3.28 21.00 -1.60
N VAL A 475 -4.11 21.26 -0.60
CA VAL A 475 -4.90 20.27 0.12
C VAL A 475 -6.19 20.90 0.63
N THR A 476 -7.25 20.12 0.77
CA THR A 476 -8.51 20.55 1.38
C THR A 476 -8.53 20.11 2.83
N ILE A 477 -8.87 21.02 3.76
CA ILE A 477 -9.03 20.69 5.18
C ILE A 477 -10.51 20.71 5.50
N ARG A 478 -11.05 19.59 5.98
CA ARG A 478 -12.47 19.44 6.31
C ARG A 478 -12.66 18.37 7.36
N GLY A 479 -13.42 18.66 8.42
CA GLY A 479 -13.80 17.66 9.42
C GLY A 479 -12.62 17.06 10.21
N GLY A 480 -11.50 17.77 10.33
CA GLY A 480 -10.29 17.26 10.97
C GLY A 480 -9.44 16.34 10.06
N GLU A 481 -9.71 16.34 8.76
CA GLU A 481 -8.97 15.58 7.77
C GLU A 481 -8.35 16.51 6.71
N ALA A 482 -7.21 16.07 6.18
CA ALA A 482 -6.60 16.62 4.98
C ALA A 482 -6.92 15.71 3.79
N LEU A 483 -7.59 16.28 2.79
CA LEU A 483 -8.21 15.60 1.65
C LEU A 483 -7.69 16.17 0.33
N ASP A 484 -7.86 15.42 -0.75
CA ASP A 484 -7.63 15.87 -2.13
C ASP A 484 -6.27 16.56 -2.35
N PRO A 485 -5.13 15.94 -1.95
CA PRO A 485 -3.82 16.54 -2.17
C PRO A 485 -3.55 16.69 -3.67
N THR A 486 -3.12 17.87 -4.10
CA THR A 486 -2.73 18.08 -5.50
C THR A 486 -1.30 17.59 -5.76
N GLY A 487 -0.99 17.30 -7.02
CA GLY A 487 0.40 17.22 -7.47
C GLY A 487 1.13 18.56 -7.30
N PRO A 488 2.49 18.56 -7.34
CA PRO A 488 3.28 19.78 -7.25
C PRO A 488 3.06 20.67 -8.49
N ALA A 489 2.65 21.90 -8.25
CA ALA A 489 2.63 22.95 -9.25
C ALA A 489 4.06 23.32 -9.70
N ARG A 490 4.21 23.82 -10.92
CA ARG A 490 5.50 24.28 -11.44
C ARG A 490 6.03 25.50 -10.67
N THR A 491 5.14 26.44 -10.38
CA THR A 491 5.41 27.65 -9.58
C THR A 491 4.77 27.49 -8.22
N ASP A 492 5.46 27.87 -7.17
CA ASP A 492 4.96 27.87 -5.81
C ASP A 492 4.01 29.05 -5.52
N ALA A 493 3.50 29.12 -4.29
CA ALA A 493 2.58 30.19 -3.87
C ALA A 493 3.19 31.61 -3.87
N LEU A 494 4.52 31.73 -3.91
CA LEU A 494 5.28 32.98 -3.79
C LEU A 494 6.06 33.35 -5.04
N SER A 495 5.80 32.71 -6.18
CA SER A 495 6.41 33.00 -7.50
C SER A 495 7.85 32.51 -7.68
N ALA A 496 8.29 31.52 -6.92
CA ALA A 496 9.48 30.73 -7.24
C ALA A 496 9.10 29.43 -7.97
N GLN A 497 10.00 28.92 -8.82
CA GLN A 497 9.92 27.61 -9.45
C GLN A 497 11.04 26.72 -8.92
N PRO A 498 10.76 25.87 -7.93
CA PRO A 498 11.76 24.94 -7.41
C PRO A 498 12.08 23.85 -8.44
N GLY A 499 13.37 23.65 -8.70
CA GLY A 499 13.87 22.58 -9.56
C GLY A 499 13.96 21.23 -8.86
N ALA A 500 14.43 20.22 -9.59
CA ALA A 500 14.70 18.90 -9.01
C ALA A 500 15.80 19.00 -7.94
N LEU A 501 15.66 18.23 -6.86
CA LEU A 501 16.68 18.14 -5.82
C LEU A 501 17.94 17.50 -6.41
N VAL A 502 19.04 18.23 -6.39
CA VAL A 502 20.37 17.72 -6.74
C VAL A 502 20.93 17.03 -5.50
N THR A 503 21.29 15.75 -5.61
CA THR A 503 21.78 14.92 -4.49
C THR A 503 23.23 14.49 -4.73
N HIS A 504 23.95 14.17 -3.65
CA HIS A 504 25.36 13.77 -3.68
C HIS A 504 26.31 14.82 -4.28
N ALA A 505 25.88 16.08 -4.31
CA ALA A 505 26.71 17.21 -4.67
C ALA A 505 27.44 17.72 -3.43
N ALA A 506 28.75 17.92 -3.50
CA ALA A 506 29.53 18.60 -2.46
C ALA A 506 29.95 20.01 -2.95
N ASP A 507 29.11 20.58 -3.80
CA ASP A 507 29.41 21.81 -4.52
C ASP A 507 29.41 23.00 -3.56
N LEU A 508 30.32 23.93 -3.83
CA LEU A 508 30.37 25.21 -3.15
C LEU A 508 29.25 26.10 -3.70
N ILE A 509 28.40 26.61 -2.81
CA ILE A 509 27.34 27.56 -3.18
C ILE A 509 27.95 28.95 -3.21
N VAL A 510 28.12 29.53 -4.39
CA VAL A 510 28.80 30.82 -4.58
C VAL A 510 27.80 31.93 -4.90
N VAL A 511 28.00 33.09 -4.29
CA VAL A 511 27.17 34.28 -4.52
C VAL A 511 27.38 34.79 -5.94
N SER A 512 26.29 34.95 -6.70
CA SER A 512 26.30 35.50 -8.06
C SER A 512 25.78 36.95 -8.10
N GLN A 513 24.84 37.30 -7.23
CA GLN A 513 24.35 38.68 -7.06
C GLN A 513 23.83 38.94 -5.64
N ASP A 514 23.93 40.18 -5.16
CA ASP A 514 23.47 40.53 -3.80
C ASP A 514 22.89 41.96 -3.68
N ARG A 515 21.86 42.28 -4.47
CA ARG A 515 21.20 43.61 -4.41
C ARG A 515 20.36 43.83 -3.15
N LEU A 516 19.96 42.77 -2.44
CA LEU A 516 19.30 42.88 -1.13
C LEU A 516 20.32 42.99 0.01
N GLY A 517 21.58 42.66 -0.24
CA GLY A 517 22.62 42.66 0.78
C GLY A 517 22.44 41.53 1.81
N ILE A 518 21.86 40.39 1.42
CA ILE A 518 21.65 39.23 2.31
C ILE A 518 22.94 38.43 2.53
N PHE A 519 23.93 38.54 1.64
CA PHE A 519 25.21 37.84 1.75
C PHE A 519 26.32 38.69 2.37
N GLN A 520 26.06 39.97 2.68
CA GLN A 520 27.03 40.86 3.35
C GLN A 520 27.47 40.29 4.71
N GLY A 521 28.79 40.11 4.87
CA GLY A 521 29.41 39.56 6.08
C GLY A 521 29.74 38.07 5.99
N THR A 522 29.22 37.37 4.98
CA THR A 522 29.68 36.02 4.62
C THR A 522 31.00 36.08 3.84
N SER A 523 31.66 34.94 3.66
CA SER A 523 32.81 34.80 2.76
C SER A 523 32.46 34.88 1.26
N GLY A 524 31.16 34.94 0.92
CA GLY A 524 30.67 34.85 -0.46
C GLY A 524 30.54 33.43 -0.99
N ALA A 525 30.84 32.42 -0.16
CA ALA A 525 30.73 31.02 -0.51
C ALA A 525 30.22 30.19 0.68
N LEU A 526 29.31 29.25 0.43
CA LEU A 526 28.77 28.35 1.46
C LEU A 526 29.05 26.90 1.09
N GLY A 527 29.78 26.19 1.95
CA GLY A 527 30.12 24.78 1.77
C GLY A 527 29.42 23.86 2.77
N GLY A 528 29.58 22.54 2.58
CA GLY A 528 29.17 21.51 3.54
C GLY A 528 27.79 20.89 3.31
N TYR A 529 27.11 21.27 2.23
CA TYR A 529 25.82 20.70 1.85
C TYR A 529 26.01 19.55 0.88
N ARG A 530 25.25 18.45 1.08
CA ARG A 530 25.30 17.24 0.23
C ARG A 530 24.25 17.22 -0.88
N SER A 531 23.40 18.24 -0.89
CA SER A 531 22.27 18.37 -1.79
C SER A 531 21.81 19.82 -1.79
N TYR A 532 21.22 20.25 -2.90
CA TYR A 532 20.56 21.55 -3.00
C TYR A 532 19.38 21.49 -3.98
N GLN A 533 18.41 22.36 -3.77
CA GLN A 533 17.30 22.61 -4.69
C GLN A 533 17.52 23.97 -5.36
N PRO A 534 17.68 24.01 -6.69
CA PRO A 534 17.75 25.28 -7.40
C PRO A 534 16.37 25.91 -7.54
N PHE A 535 16.32 27.23 -7.71
CA PHE A 535 15.11 28.00 -7.93
C PHE A 535 15.23 28.87 -9.18
N THR A 536 14.10 29.05 -9.87
CA THR A 536 13.92 30.14 -10.84
C THR A 536 12.82 31.06 -10.32
N VAL A 537 13.11 32.34 -10.11
CA VAL A 537 12.08 33.33 -9.76
C VAL A 537 11.37 33.78 -11.03
N VAL A 538 10.04 33.82 -11.00
CA VAL A 538 9.21 34.21 -12.16
C VAL A 538 8.36 35.43 -11.86
N ALA A 539 8.01 36.17 -12.93
CA ALA A 539 7.13 37.34 -12.83
C ALA A 539 5.81 36.97 -12.12
N PRO A 540 5.28 37.87 -11.26
CA PRO A 540 5.68 39.27 -11.07
C PRO A 540 6.84 39.48 -10.09
N ALA A 541 7.42 38.42 -9.53
CA ALA A 541 8.57 38.54 -8.65
C ALA A 541 9.86 38.89 -9.42
N GLN A 542 10.78 39.55 -8.74
CA GLN A 542 12.09 39.91 -9.29
C GLN A 542 13.21 39.41 -8.38
N ALA A 543 14.05 38.52 -8.89
CA ALA A 543 15.27 38.10 -8.22
C ALA A 543 16.24 39.28 -8.05
N LEU A 544 16.77 39.42 -6.83
CA LEU A 544 17.66 40.51 -6.44
C LEU A 544 18.94 39.99 -5.79
N SER A 545 18.93 38.79 -5.20
CA SER A 545 20.11 38.19 -4.59
C SER A 545 20.09 36.69 -4.82
N GLU A 546 21.21 36.12 -5.22
CA GLU A 546 21.31 34.73 -5.65
C GLU A 546 22.66 34.15 -5.29
N ALA A 547 22.64 32.88 -4.86
CA ALA A 547 23.82 32.05 -4.72
C ALA A 547 23.48 30.62 -5.13
N GLY A 548 24.40 29.92 -5.79
CA GLY A 548 24.20 28.57 -6.30
C GLY A 548 25.50 27.84 -6.58
N ALA A 549 25.39 26.53 -6.82
CA ALA A 549 26.50 25.74 -7.35
C ALA A 549 26.87 26.18 -8.78
N THR A 550 25.89 26.69 -9.53
CA THR A 550 26.13 27.35 -10.83
C THR A 550 25.39 28.69 -10.88
N PRO A 551 25.87 29.66 -11.69
CA PRO A 551 25.20 30.96 -11.83
C PRO A 551 23.78 30.89 -12.40
N THR A 552 23.42 29.81 -13.08
CA THR A 552 22.12 29.62 -13.74
C THR A 552 21.14 28.76 -12.94
N ALA A 553 21.57 28.19 -11.82
CA ALA A 553 20.76 27.35 -10.96
C ALA A 553 20.97 27.72 -9.47
N PRO A 554 20.54 28.94 -9.06
CA PRO A 554 20.74 29.41 -7.69
C PRO A 554 19.91 28.58 -6.72
N SER A 555 20.53 28.15 -5.61
CA SER A 555 19.88 27.40 -4.52
C SER A 555 19.52 28.28 -3.33
N ILE A 556 19.98 29.52 -3.31
CA ILE A 556 19.53 30.56 -2.40
C ILE A 556 19.08 31.72 -3.27
N VAL A 557 17.83 32.15 -3.12
CA VAL A 557 17.28 33.28 -3.87
C VAL A 557 16.57 34.25 -2.93
N GLY A 558 16.87 35.54 -3.08
CA GLY A 558 16.17 36.64 -2.45
C GLY A 558 15.51 37.50 -3.51
N TYR A 559 14.20 37.72 -3.40
CA TYR A 559 13.41 38.41 -4.42
C TYR A 559 12.30 39.28 -3.84
N ARG A 560 11.89 40.29 -4.62
CA ARG A 560 10.75 41.15 -4.27
C ARG A 560 9.47 40.60 -4.89
N LEU A 561 8.40 40.53 -4.09
CA LEU A 561 7.04 40.21 -4.53
C LEU A 561 6.09 41.25 -3.95
N GLY A 562 5.50 42.08 -4.82
CA GLY A 562 4.75 43.26 -4.36
C GLY A 562 5.64 44.20 -3.54
N ARG A 563 5.20 44.55 -2.32
CA ARG A 563 5.98 45.41 -1.41
C ARG A 563 6.93 44.64 -0.48
N GLY A 564 6.77 43.32 -0.39
CA GLY A 564 7.52 42.46 0.52
C GLY A 564 8.80 41.87 -0.09
N THR A 565 9.49 41.05 0.69
CA THR A 565 10.68 40.31 0.25
C THR A 565 10.56 38.87 0.67
N VAL A 566 10.92 37.95 -0.23
CA VAL A 566 11.00 36.52 0.05
C VAL A 566 12.45 36.07 -0.11
N VAL A 567 12.91 35.24 0.81
CA VAL A 567 14.20 34.55 0.71
C VAL A 567 13.94 33.05 0.80
N ASP A 568 14.28 32.31 -0.25
CA ASP A 568 14.22 30.85 -0.29
C ASP A 568 15.65 30.27 -0.16
N ILE A 569 15.82 29.33 0.78
CA ILE A 569 17.06 28.59 1.01
C ILE A 569 16.81 27.11 0.71
N GLY A 570 17.20 26.67 -0.48
CA GLY A 570 17.06 25.29 -0.96
C GLY A 570 18.24 24.43 -0.55
N LEU A 571 18.68 24.52 0.70
CA LEU A 571 19.82 23.78 1.23
C LEU A 571 19.34 22.85 2.36
N PRO A 572 19.00 21.57 2.06
CA PRO A 572 18.61 20.62 3.10
C PRO A 572 19.64 20.52 4.22
N GLY A 573 19.18 20.68 5.47
CA GLY A 573 20.06 20.69 6.64
C GLY A 573 20.66 22.06 6.97
N PHE A 574 20.21 23.14 6.31
CA PHE A 574 20.65 24.51 6.61
C PHE A 574 20.50 24.85 8.09
N GLY A 575 19.35 24.59 8.70
CA GLY A 575 19.10 24.83 10.13
C GLY A 575 20.08 24.08 11.04
N ALA A 576 20.36 22.81 10.72
CA ALA A 576 21.29 21.94 11.44
C ALA A 576 22.74 22.43 11.30
N SER A 577 23.09 23.07 10.19
CA SER A 577 24.44 23.61 9.94
C SER A 577 24.76 24.87 10.75
N LEU A 578 23.75 25.64 11.19
CA LEU A 578 23.92 26.96 11.83
C LEU A 578 24.86 26.98 13.05
N ALA A 579 24.96 25.87 13.78
CA ALA A 579 25.80 25.79 14.97
C ALA A 579 27.30 25.61 14.65
N GLY A 580 27.64 25.12 13.45
CA GLY A 580 29.01 24.77 13.06
C GLY A 580 29.49 25.37 11.74
N ASN A 581 28.62 26.09 11.02
CA ASN A 581 28.93 26.74 9.76
C ASN A 581 28.84 28.27 9.92
N VAL A 582 29.99 28.94 9.88
CA VAL A 582 30.10 30.39 10.10
C VAL A 582 29.37 31.17 9.00
N ASP A 583 29.50 30.76 7.74
CA ASP A 583 28.81 31.43 6.63
C ASP A 583 27.28 31.27 6.72
N ALA A 584 26.80 30.09 7.13
CA ALA A 584 25.37 29.88 7.36
C ALA A 584 24.84 30.74 8.51
N HIS A 585 25.62 30.89 9.58
CA HIS A 585 25.32 31.79 10.70
C HIS A 585 25.21 33.23 10.20
N GLU A 586 26.25 33.75 9.57
CA GLU A 586 26.30 35.15 9.11
C GLU A 586 25.20 35.43 8.08
N LEU A 587 24.92 34.48 7.18
CA LEU A 587 23.81 34.57 6.24
C LEU A 587 22.47 34.73 6.97
N LEU A 588 22.14 33.84 7.91
CA LEU A 588 20.87 33.93 8.62
C LEU A 588 20.80 35.21 9.47
N ALA A 589 21.90 35.59 10.11
CA ALA A 589 21.97 36.81 10.90
C ALA A 589 21.72 38.06 10.05
N ARG A 590 22.26 38.07 8.83
CA ARG A 590 22.09 39.14 7.86
C ARG A 590 20.68 39.16 7.26
N ILE A 591 20.13 38.02 6.86
CA ILE A 591 18.74 37.90 6.40
C ILE A 591 17.79 38.45 7.47
N TRP A 592 17.95 38.04 8.72
CA TRP A 592 17.08 38.50 9.80
C TRP A 592 17.10 40.03 9.97
N LYS A 593 18.27 40.67 9.79
CA LYS A 593 18.40 42.13 9.79
C LYS A 593 17.72 42.77 8.57
N VAL A 594 17.90 42.20 7.37
CA VAL A 594 17.32 42.71 6.12
C VAL A 594 15.79 42.63 6.14
N LEU A 595 15.22 41.57 6.72
CA LEU A 595 13.77 41.39 6.82
C LEU A 595 13.14 42.19 7.98
N GLY A 596 13.95 42.88 8.79
CA GLY A 596 13.46 43.71 9.90
C GLY A 596 12.80 42.91 11.03
N ALA A 597 13.30 41.68 11.24
CA ALA A 597 12.82 40.70 12.20
C ALA A 597 13.49 40.83 13.58
#